data_AF-W0UB66-F1
#
_entry.id   AF-W0UB66-F1
#
_cell.length_a   1.000
_cell.length_b   1.000
_cell.length_c   1.000
_cell.angle_alpha   90.00
_cell.angle_beta   90.00
_cell.angle_gamma   90.00
#
_symmetry.space_group_name_H-M   'P 1'
#
loop_
_entity.id
_entity.type
_entity.pdbx_description
1 polymer ?
#
loop_
_entity_poly.entity_id
_entity_poly.type
_entity_poly.pdbx_seq_one_letter_code
_entity_poly.pdbx_strand_id
1 'polypeptide(L)'
;KNAVLSAWLYSVVLWGAMIAWLGAAVIPFLIIQGIYGFSLLEVVNYVEHYGLKRQKLPNGRYERCSPRHSWNSNRIVTNIFL
;
A
#
# COMPACT_ATOMS: atom_id res chain seq x y z
N LYS A 1 -1.09 -1.22 -25.23
CA LYS A 1 -1.84 -0.35 -24.30
C LYS A 1 -1.00 -0.19 -23.03
N ASN A 2 -0.69 1.03 -22.59
CA ASN A 2 0.12 1.25 -21.38
C ASN A 2 -0.83 1.45 -20.18
N ALA A 3 -0.93 0.42 -19.33
CA ALA A 3 -1.83 0.44 -18.18
C ALA A 3 -1.46 1.52 -17.15
N VAL A 4 -0.17 1.80 -16.99
CA VAL A 4 0.32 2.85 -16.09
C VAL A 4 -0.18 4.19 -16.58
N LEU A 5 0.06 4.53 -17.85
CA LEU A 5 -0.40 5.80 -18.43
C LEU A 5 -1.92 5.96 -18.34
N SER A 6 -2.68 4.88 -18.59
CA SER A 6 -4.13 4.89 -18.42
C SER A 6 -4.55 5.15 -16.97
N ALA A 7 -3.89 4.53 -16.00
CA ALA A 7 -4.17 4.75 -14.57
C ALA A 7 -3.89 6.20 -14.15
N TRP A 8 -2.77 6.79 -14.58
CA TRP A 8 -2.47 8.21 -14.33
C TRP A 8 -3.54 9.13 -14.91
N LEU A 9 -4.01 8.83 -16.12
CA LEU A 9 -5.05 9.62 -16.77
C LEU A 9 -6.38 9.52 -16.02
N TYR A 10 -6.77 8.34 -15.55
CA TYR A 10 -7.96 8.18 -14.71
C TYR A 10 -7.86 8.93 -13.39
N SER A 11 -6.69 8.95 -12.75
CA SER A 11 -6.46 9.74 -11.55
C SER A 11 -6.64 11.24 -11.81
N VAL A 12 -6.06 11.77 -12.89
CA VAL A 12 -6.22 13.20 -13.24
C VAL A 12 -7.69 13.54 -13.50
N VAL A 13 -8.42 12.70 -14.24
CA VAL A 13 -9.85 12.91 -14.52
C VAL A 13 -10.67 12.91 -13.23
N LEU A 14 -10.45 11.95 -12.34
CA LEU A 14 -11.16 11.85 -11.07
C LEU A 14 -10.95 13.10 -10.20
N TRP A 15 -9.71 13.51 -10.00
CA TRP A 15 -9.37 14.64 -9.13
C TRP A 15 -9.84 15.96 -9.74
N GLY A 16 -9.69 16.12 -11.06
CA GLY A 16 -10.19 17.26 -11.80
C GLY A 16 -11.71 17.39 -11.72
N ALA A 17 -12.45 16.27 -11.86
CA ALA A 17 -13.90 16.26 -11.73
C ALA A 17 -14.36 16.66 -10.31
N MET A 18 -13.67 16.17 -9.27
CA MET A 18 -13.97 16.54 -7.88
C MET A 18 -13.75 18.04 -7.61
N ILE A 19 -12.65 18.62 -8.10
CA ILE A 19 -12.37 20.05 -7.96
C ILE A 19 -13.35 20.89 -8.79
N ALA A 20 -13.70 20.45 -9.99
CA ALA A 20 -14.68 21.15 -10.83
C ALA A 20 -16.07 21.16 -10.19
N TRP A 21 -16.46 20.08 -9.50
CA TRP A 21 -17.76 19.95 -8.87
C TRP A 21 -17.85 20.66 -7.50
N LEU A 22 -16.86 20.47 -6.63
CA LEU A 22 -16.88 20.96 -5.24
C LEU A 22 -16.09 22.26 -5.04
N GLY A 23 -15.44 22.75 -6.09
CA GLY A 23 -14.60 23.94 -6.07
C GLY A 23 -13.22 23.72 -5.45
N ALA A 24 -12.39 24.76 -5.46
CA ALA A 24 -11.02 24.72 -4.95
C ALA A 24 -10.93 24.43 -3.43
N ALA A 25 -12.02 24.63 -2.68
CA ALA A 25 -12.07 24.37 -1.24
C ALA A 25 -11.86 22.89 -0.88
N VAL A 26 -12.08 21.95 -1.81
CA VAL A 26 -11.85 20.51 -1.57
C VAL A 26 -10.37 20.11 -1.64
N ILE A 27 -9.50 20.95 -2.19
CA ILE A 27 -8.08 20.63 -2.43
C ILE A 27 -7.36 20.21 -1.14
N PRO A 28 -7.47 20.94 0.00
CA PRO A 28 -6.83 20.52 1.24
C PRO A 28 -7.26 19.13 1.69
N PHE A 29 -8.56 18.81 1.57
CA PHE A 29 -9.09 17.49 1.89
C PHE A 29 -8.50 16.41 0.98
N LEU A 30 -8.44 16.64 -0.34
CA LEU A 30 -7.85 15.71 -1.31
C LEU A 30 -6.37 15.43 -1.04
N ILE A 31 -5.62 16.42 -0.56
CA ILE A 31 -4.21 16.24 -0.16
C ILE A 31 -4.12 15.39 1.11
N ILE A 32 -4.90 15.74 2.15
CA ILE A 32 -4.87 15.04 3.44
C ILE A 32 -5.26 13.56 3.26
N GLN A 33 -6.34 13.27 2.52
CA GLN A 33 -6.74 11.89 2.27
C GLN A 33 -5.68 11.13 1.48
N GLY A 34 -4.98 11.78 0.54
CA GLY A 34 -3.93 11.14 -0.27
C GLY A 34 -2.73 10.75 0.59
N ILE A 35 -2.31 11.64 1.49
CA ILE A 35 -1.26 11.35 2.48
C ILE A 35 -1.71 10.21 3.39
N TYR A 36 -2.95 10.27 3.92
CA TYR A 36 -3.48 9.24 4.80
C TYR A 36 -3.52 7.86 4.13
N GLY A 37 -4.03 7.79 2.90
CA GLY A 37 -4.08 6.54 2.12
C GLY A 37 -2.70 5.98 1.82
N PHE A 38 -1.75 6.84 1.39
CA PHE A 38 -0.36 6.44 1.17
C PHE A 38 0.29 5.90 2.46
N SER A 39 0.16 6.60 3.58
CA SER A 39 0.71 6.16 4.86
C SER A 39 0.10 4.85 5.34
N LEU A 40 -1.21 4.64 5.12
CA LEU A 40 -1.85 3.38 5.47
C LEU A 40 -1.30 2.21 4.64
N LEU A 41 -1.10 2.41 3.33
CA LEU A 41 -0.46 1.41 2.47
C LEU A 41 0.97 1.11 2.93
N GLU A 42 1.72 2.12 3.36
CA GLU A 42 3.08 1.93 3.88
C GLU A 42 3.08 1.13 5.19
N VAL A 43 2.18 1.44 6.12
CA VAL A 43 2.01 0.69 7.37
C VAL A 43 1.64 -0.76 7.10
N VAL A 44 0.69 -1.01 6.19
CA VAL A 44 0.29 -2.37 5.81
C VAL A 44 1.45 -3.11 5.16
N ASN A 45 2.17 -2.49 4.20
CA ASN A 45 3.37 -3.09 3.59
C ASN A 45 4.45 -3.40 4.63
N TYR A 46 4.64 -2.51 5.62
CA TYR A 46 5.59 -2.73 6.70
C TYR A 46 5.20 -3.93 7.56
N VAL A 47 3.93 -4.02 7.96
CA VAL A 47 3.41 -5.17 8.72
C VAL A 47 3.48 -6.45 7.89
N GLU A 48 3.17 -6.38 6.59
CA GLU A 48 3.25 -7.51 5.68
C GLU A 48 4.66 -8.07 5.60
N HIS A 49 5.68 -7.22 5.48
CA HIS A 49 7.06 -7.68 5.31
C HIS A 49 7.83 -7.88 6.61
N TYR A 50 7.47 -7.18 7.69
CA TYR A 50 8.24 -7.13 8.93
C TYR A 50 7.44 -7.42 10.20
N GLY A 51 6.14 -7.69 10.09
CA GLY A 51 5.26 -7.92 11.24
C GLY A 51 5.52 -9.20 12.02
N LEU A 52 6.22 -10.20 11.44
CA LEU A 52 6.51 -11.46 12.12
C LEU A 52 7.90 -11.46 12.77
N LYS A 53 7.94 -11.86 14.05
CA LYS A 53 9.16 -11.96 14.85
C LYS A 53 10.06 -13.07 14.31
N ARG A 54 11.34 -12.75 14.05
CA ARG A 54 12.40 -13.73 13.77
C ARG A 54 12.90 -14.34 15.07
N GLN A 55 13.14 -15.65 15.08
CA GLN A 55 13.73 -16.29 16.25
C GLN A 55 15.23 -15.96 16.36
N LYS A 56 15.72 -15.93 17.60
CA LYS A 56 17.14 -15.76 17.92
C LYS A 56 17.76 -17.14 18.10
N LEU A 57 18.79 -17.44 17.32
CA LEU A 57 19.51 -18.70 17.37
C LEU A 57 20.37 -18.79 18.63
N PRO A 58 20.76 -20.01 19.07
CA PRO A 58 21.65 -20.21 20.22
C PRO A 58 23.00 -19.49 20.11
N ASN A 59 23.45 -19.20 18.88
CA ASN A 59 24.66 -18.44 18.60
C ASN A 59 24.48 -16.91 18.72
N GLY A 60 23.31 -16.44 19.17
CA GLY A 60 23.01 -15.04 19.38
C GLY A 60 22.56 -14.26 18.14
N ARG A 61 22.59 -14.84 16.94
CA ARG A 61 22.15 -14.19 15.68
C ARG A 61 20.67 -14.49 15.40
N TYR A 62 19.99 -13.60 14.69
CA TYR A 62 18.63 -13.86 14.21
C TYR A 62 18.64 -14.73 12.94
N GLU A 63 17.64 -15.62 12.81
CA GLU A 63 17.43 -16.46 11.62
C GLU A 63 17.34 -15.63 10.33
N ARG A 64 17.79 -16.14 9.18
CA ARG A 64 17.74 -15.38 7.91
C ARG A 64 16.30 -14.98 7.55
N CYS A 65 16.12 -13.78 6.96
CA CYS A 65 14.81 -13.37 6.46
C CYS A 65 14.33 -14.36 5.39
N SER A 66 13.07 -14.80 5.48
CA SER A 66 12.47 -15.79 4.60
C SER A 66 10.99 -15.43 4.37
N PRO A 67 10.33 -15.93 3.30
CA PRO A 67 8.92 -15.63 3.04
C PRO A 67 7.95 -16.03 4.16
N ARG A 68 8.39 -16.89 5.09
CA ARG A 68 7.60 -17.27 6.28
C ARG A 68 7.58 -16.19 7.36
N HIS A 69 8.47 -15.21 7.24
CA HIS A 69 8.57 -14.04 8.13
C HIS A 69 7.81 -12.83 7.58
N SER A 70 7.13 -12.97 6.43
CA SER A 70 6.15 -12.01 5.95
C SER A 70 4.74 -12.54 6.19
N TRP A 71 3.82 -11.66 6.57
CA TRP A 71 2.38 -11.90 6.51
C TRP A 71 1.89 -11.81 5.06
N ASN A 72 2.54 -12.57 4.17
CA ASN A 72 2.15 -12.71 2.78
C ASN A 72 2.00 -14.20 2.46
N SER A 73 0.85 -14.57 1.91
CA SER A 73 0.54 -15.92 1.49
C SER A 73 0.57 -15.97 -0.04
N ASN A 74 1.52 -16.70 -0.61
CA ASN A 74 1.54 -17.04 -2.05
C ASN A 74 0.44 -18.05 -2.43
N ARG A 75 -0.65 -18.16 -1.66
CA ARG A 75 -1.78 -19.02 -1.98
C ARG A 75 -2.77 -18.25 -2.84
N ILE A 76 -3.12 -18.86 -3.97
CA ILE A 76 -4.03 -18.32 -5.00
C ILE A 76 -5.34 -17.82 -4.40
N VAL A 77 -5.91 -18.52 -3.41
CA VAL A 77 -7.16 -18.13 -2.75
C VAL A 77 -7.04 -16.77 -2.08
N THR A 78 -5.98 -16.53 -1.29
CA THR A 78 -5.74 -15.22 -0.65
C THR A 78 -5.52 -14.10 -1.66
N ASN A 79 -4.89 -14.39 -2.80
CA ASN A 79 -4.55 -13.40 -3.83
C ASN A 79 -5.72 -13.04 -4.77
N ILE A 80 -6.86 -13.74 -4.66
CA ILE A 80 -8.10 -13.42 -5.41
C ILE A 80 -9.04 -12.56 -4.56
N PHE A 81 -8.95 -12.67 -3.23
CA PHE A 81 -9.79 -11.94 -2.29
C PHE A 81 -9.15 -10.67 -1.71
N LEU A 82 -7.86 -10.44 -1.99
CA LEU A 82 -7.07 -9.25 -1.66
C LEU A 82 -6.40 -8.74 -2.94
#